data_AF-A0A672K728-F1
#
_entry.id   AF-A0A672K728-F1
#
_cell.length_a   1.000
_cell.length_b   1.000
_cell.length_c   1.000
_cell.angle_alpha   90.00
_cell.angle_beta   90.00
_cell.angle_gamma   90.00
#
_symmetry.space_group_name_H-M   'P 1'
#
loop_
_entity.id
_entity.type
_entity.pdbx_description
1 polymer ?
#
loop_
_entity_poly.entity_id
_entity_poly.type
_entity_poly.pdbx_seq_one_letter_code
_entity_poly.pdbx_strand_id
1 'polypeptide(L)' 'MIPGKPMCVESFSTYPPLGRFAVRDMRQTVAVGVIKNVEKKVGGAGKVTKSAQKAAKTK' A
#
# COMPACT_ATOMS: atom_id res chain seq x y z
N MET A 1 11.19 8.49 -0.76
CA MET A 1 11.46 7.06 -1.02
C MET A 1 10.58 6.62 -2.17
N ILE A 2 11.16 6.12 -3.26
CA ILE A 2 10.40 5.64 -4.43
C ILE A 2 10.55 4.12 -4.49
N PRO A 3 9.46 3.34 -4.46
CA PRO A 3 9.54 1.90 -4.54
C PRO A 3 9.90 1.44 -5.96
N GLY A 4 10.84 0.48 -6.07
CA GLY A 4 11.22 -0.10 -7.38
C GLY A 4 10.22 -1.11 -7.95
N LYS A 5 9.27 -1.60 -7.11
CA LYS A 5 8.18 -2.51 -7.50
C LYS A 5 6.85 -1.94 -7.02
N PRO A 6 5.71 -2.27 -7.67
CA PRO A 6 4.39 -1.88 -7.19
C PRO A 6 4.18 -2.33 -5.73
N MET A 7 3.82 -1.38 -4.87
CA MET A 7 3.69 -1.59 -3.43
C MET A 7 2.52 -0.75 -2.91
N CYS A 8 1.73 -1.32 -2.01
CA CYS A 8 0.67 -0.61 -1.31
C CYS A 8 1.13 -0.30 0.12
N VAL A 9 1.21 0.98 0.46
CA VAL A 9 1.54 1.48 1.80
C VAL A 9 0.57 2.60 2.15
N GLU A 10 0.35 2.82 3.44
CA GLU A 10 -0.57 3.84 3.94
C GLU A 10 0.13 4.74 4.97
N SER A 11 -0.45 5.91 5.24
CA SER A 11 0.05 6.78 6.31
C SER A 11 -0.11 6.10 7.67
N PHE A 12 0.87 6.28 8.54
CA PHE A 12 0.87 5.74 9.90
C PHE A 12 -0.32 6.24 10.74
N SER A 13 -0.79 7.47 10.50
CA SER A 13 -1.93 8.03 11.25
C SER A 13 -3.25 7.35 10.90
N THR A 14 -3.45 6.95 9.64
CA THR A 14 -4.69 6.31 9.17
C THR A 14 -4.66 4.81 9.38
N TYR A 15 -3.55 4.17 9.01
CA TYR A 15 -3.36 2.72 9.12
C TYR A 15 -1.99 2.43 9.74
N PRO A 16 -1.87 2.48 11.08
CA PRO A 16 -0.63 2.24 11.80
C PRO A 16 0.14 0.97 11.40
N PRO A 17 -0.50 -0.20 11.16
CA PRO A 17 0.24 -1.41 10.80
C PRO A 17 0.87 -1.33 9.39
N LEU A 18 0.29 -0.57 8.46
CA LEU A 18 0.80 -0.42 7.09
C LEU A 18 1.79 0.73 6.92
N GLY A 19 1.85 1.63 7.91
CA GLY A 19 2.74 2.80 7.90
C GLY A 19 4.10 2.58 8.58
N ARG A 20 4.36 1.40 9.16
CA ARG A 20 5.66 1.07 9.80
C ARG A 20 6.50 0.24 8.84
N PHE A 21 7.78 0.56 8.69
CA PHE A 21 8.69 -0.20 7.84
C PHE A 21 10.08 -0.36 8.46
N ALA A 22 10.74 -1.45 8.09
CA ALA A 22 12.14 -1.72 8.41
C ALA A 22 12.97 -1.71 7.13
N VAL A 23 14.11 -1.03 7.16
CA VAL A 23 15.09 -1.05 6.08
C VAL A 23 16.10 -2.14 6.42
N ARG A 24 16.30 -3.08 5.48
CA ARG A 24 17.24 -4.19 5.66
C ARG A 24 18.31 -4.15 4.59
N ASP A 25 19.55 -4.33 5.02
CA ASP A 25 20.69 -4.60 4.14
C ASP A 25 21.46 -5.80 4.71
N MET A 26 21.89 -6.72 3.84
CA MET A 26 22.62 -7.95 4.22
C MET A 26 22.15 -8.64 5.51
N ARG A 27 20.87 -9.04 5.58
CA ARG A 27 20.21 -9.69 6.74
C ARG A 27 20.09 -8.84 8.02
N GLN A 28 20.69 -7.66 8.07
CA GLN A 28 20.66 -6.75 9.20
C GLN A 28 19.62 -5.64 9.00
N THR A 29 19.10 -5.08 10.09
CA THR A 29 18.20 -3.92 10.06
C THR A 29 19.03 -2.65 10.17
N VAL A 30 19.10 -1.87 9.10
CA VAL A 30 19.89 -0.62 9.06
C VAL A 30 19.10 0.60 9.51
N ALA A 31 17.77 0.57 9.38
CA ALA A 31 16.89 1.64 9.86
C ALA A 31 15.45 1.16 10.11
N VAL A 32 14.70 1.94 10.89
CA VAL A 32 13.25 1.78 11.10
C VAL A 32 12.59 3.14 10.89
N GLY A 33 11.39 3.15 10.31
CA GLY A 33 10.68 4.39 10.01
C GLY A 33 9.16 4.25 10.01
N VAL A 34 8.50 5.41 10.02
CA VAL A 34 7.05 5.55 9.87
C VAL A 34 6.71 6.46 8.69
N ILE A 35 5.64 6.14 7.97
CA ILE A 35 5.17 6.87 6.80
C ILE A 35 4.27 8.02 7.24
N LYS A 36 4.66 9.25 6.91
CA LYS A 36 3.90 10.46 7.25
C LYS A 36 2.78 10.74 6.25
N ASN A 37 3.10 10.68 4.96
CA ASN A 37 2.17 10.92 3.87
C ASN A 37 2.45 9.96 2.71
N VAL A 38 1.42 9.63 1.93
CA VAL A 38 1.51 8.78 0.74
C VAL A 38 0.77 9.47 -0.40
N GLU A 39 1.48 9.74 -1.49
CA GLU A 39 0.85 10.09 -2.76
C GLU A 39 0.35 8.82 -3.44
N LYS A 40 -0.97 8.61 -3.45
CA LYS A 40 -1.56 7.41 -4.03
C LYS A 40 -1.43 7.49 -5.55
N LYS A 41 -0.86 6.44 -6.15
CA LYS A 41 -0.80 6.33 -7.60
C LYS A 41 -2.21 6.42 -8.17
N VAL A 42 -2.41 7.31 -9.13
CA VAL A 42 -3.64 7.37 -9.93
C VAL A 42 -3.65 6.14 -10.85
N GLY A 43 -4.11 5.02 -10.30
CA GLY A 43 -4.34 3.80 -11.04
C GLY A 43 -5.74 3.82 -11.65
N GLY A 44 -5.87 3.35 -12.90
CA GLY A 44 -7.17 3.02 -13.47
C GLY A 44 -7.84 1.87 -12.70
N ALA A 45 -9.16 1.72 -12.86
CA ALA A 45 -9.90 0.64 -12.24
C ALA A 45 -9.27 -0.72 -12.58
N GLY A 46 -8.94 -1.51 -11.55
CA GLY A 46 -8.44 -2.86 -11.71
C GLY A 46 -9.47 -3.75 -12.41
N LYS A 47 -9.03 -4.90 -12.96
CA LYS A 47 -9.94 -5.85 -13.61
C LYS A 47 -10.99 -6.33 -12.61
N VAL A 48 -12.25 -5.95 -12.86
CA VAL A 48 -13.38 -6.33 -12.00
C VAL A 48 -13.86 -7.73 -12.36
N THR A 49 -14.05 -8.58 -11.36
CA THR A 49 -14.59 -9.94 -11.56
C THR A 49 -16.09 -9.91 -11.80
N LYS A 50 -16.62 -10.91 -12.52
CA LYS A 50 -18.06 -11.01 -12.80
C LYS A 50 -18.91 -11.08 -11.52
N SER A 51 -18.40 -11.71 -10.46
CA SER A 51 -19.05 -11.75 -9.15
C SER A 51 -19.12 -10.38 -8.49
N ALA A 52 -18.03 -9.60 -8.53
CA ALA A 52 -18.00 -8.23 -7.99
C ALA A 52 -18.97 -7.30 -8.75
N GLN A 53 -19.06 -7.43 -10.08
CA GLN A 53 -20.04 -6.68 -10.88
C GLN A 53 -21.49 -7.03 -10.51
N LYS A 54 -21.76 -8.31 -10.23
CA LYS A 54 -23.10 -8.76 -9.81
C LYS A 54 -23.46 -8.17 -8.45
N ALA A 55 -22.55 -8.26 -7.47
CA ALA A 55 -22.77 -7.73 -6.12
C ALA A 55 -22.96 -6.20 -6.09
N ALA A 56 -22.21 -5.46 -6.92
CA ALA A 56 -22.33 -4.01 -7.00
C ALA A 56 -23.65 -3.53 -7.63
N LYS A 57 -24.28 -4.35 -8.50
CA LYS A 57 -25.59 -4.02 -9.11
C LYS A 57 -26.79 -4.34 -8.23
N THR A 58 -26.62 -5.19 -7.21
CA THR A 58 -27.69 -5.58 -6.27
C THR A 58 -27.72 -4.70 -5.02
N LYS A 59 -26.81 -3.74 -4.92
CA LYS A 59 -26.78 -2.69 -3.89
C LYS A 59 -27.37 -1.41 -4.46
#